data_AF-A0A348XEC5-F1
#
_entry.id   AF-A0A348XEC5-F1
#
_cell.length_a   1.000
_cell.length_b   1.000
_cell.length_c   1.000
_cell.angle_alpha   90.00
_cell.angle_beta   90.00
_cell.angle_gamma   90.00
#
_symmetry.space_group_name_H-M   'P 1'
#
loop_
_entity.id
_entity.type
_entity.pdbx_description
1 polymer ?
#
loop_
_entity_poly.entity_id
_entity_poly.type
_entity_poly.pdbx_seq_one_letter_code
_entity_poly.pdbx_strand_id
1 'polypeptide(L)' 'GPHAHETLRVAADEYAWLLSRGYPATATLSLIADRYRLRNRQRQALLRSVYSEAGRDARREKRVALKDCASSSIV' A
#
# COMPACT_ATOMS: atom_id res chain seq x y z
N GLY A 1 -1.99 -14.93 -13.90
CA GLY A 1 -3.37 -15.38 -14.13
C GLY A 1 -4.31 -14.73 -13.13
N PRO A 2 -5.62 -14.77 -13.37
CA PRO A 2 -6.64 -14.02 -12.62
C PRO A 2 -6.61 -14.28 -11.11
N HIS A 3 -6.39 -15.53 -10.68
CA HIS A 3 -6.30 -15.88 -9.25
C HIS A 3 -5.17 -15.15 -8.50
N ALA A 4 -4.05 -14.86 -9.19
CA ALA A 4 -2.93 -14.15 -8.57
C ALA A 4 -3.27 -12.67 -8.26
N HIS A 5 -4.21 -12.08 -8.99
CA HIS A 5 -4.67 -10.71 -8.73
C HIS A 5 -5.60 -10.66 -7.52
N GLU A 6 -6.48 -11.65 -7.39
CA GLU A 6 -7.37 -11.78 -6.24
C GLU A 6 -6.57 -12.02 -4.95
N THR A 7 -5.61 -12.95 -4.96
CA THR A 7 -4.71 -13.17 -3.83
C THR A 7 -3.97 -11.89 -3.42
N LEU A 8 -3.49 -11.11 -4.38
CA LEU A 8 -2.78 -9.87 -4.09
C LEU A 8 -3.71 -8.81 -3.47
N ARG A 9 -4.97 -8.76 -3.89
CA ARG A 9 -5.96 -7.83 -3.33
C ARG A 9 -6.28 -8.18 -1.87
N VAL A 10 -6.53 -9.45 -1.58
CA VAL A 10 -6.78 -9.92 -0.21
C VAL A 10 -5.56 -9.67 0.68
N ALA A 11 -4.35 -9.96 0.18
CA ALA A 11 -3.12 -9.68 0.90
C ALA A 11 -2.92 -8.18 1.19
N ALA A 12 -3.31 -7.31 0.25
CA ALA A 12 -3.23 -5.85 0.43
C ALA A 12 -4.20 -5.35 1.52
N ASP A 13 -5.42 -5.85 1.54
CA ASP A 13 -6.43 -5.47 2.53
C ASP A 13 -6.02 -5.93 3.94
N GLU A 14 -5.56 -7.17 4.09
CA GLU A 14 -5.08 -7.67 5.38
C GLU A 14 -3.83 -6.91 5.85
N TYR A 15 -2.88 -6.65 4.95
CA TYR A 15 -1.70 -5.87 5.28
C TYR A 15 -2.08 -4.45 5.76
N ALA A 16 -3.01 -3.79 5.08
CA ALA A 16 -3.50 -2.48 5.48
C ALA A 16 -4.20 -2.49 6.85
N TRP A 17 -4.98 -3.54 7.12
CA TRP A 17 -5.68 -3.71 8.38
C TRP A 17 -4.69 -3.85 9.55
N LEU A 18 -3.62 -4.63 9.38
CA LEU A 18 -2.56 -4.76 10.38
C LEU A 18 -1.79 -3.45 10.56
N LEU A 19 -1.41 -2.76 9.48
CA LEU A 19 -0.74 -1.46 9.59
C LEU A 19 -1.57 -0.43 10.37
N SER A 20 -2.89 -0.44 10.16
CA SER A 20 -3.81 0.50 10.84
C SER A 20 -3.92 0.24 12.34
N ARG A 21 -3.53 -0.95 12.80
CA ARG A 21 -3.47 -1.32 14.23
C ARG A 21 -2.09 -1.12 14.86
N GLY A 22 -1.15 -0.51 14.13
CA GLY A 22 0.19 -0.22 14.64
C GLY A 22 1.18 -1.37 14.53
N TYR A 23 0.86 -2.43 13.78
CA TYR A 23 1.84 -3.49 13.53
C TYR A 23 3.00 -2.98 12.64
N PRO A 24 4.24 -3.43 12.88
CA PRO A 24 5.42 -2.94 12.17
C PRO A 24 5.44 -3.42 10.71
N ALA A 25 5.53 -2.46 9.78
CA ALA A 25 5.40 -2.69 8.34
C ALA A 25 6.26 -3.83 7.78
N THR A 26 7.56 -3.85 8.11
CA THR A 26 8.49 -4.87 7.58
C THR A 26 8.15 -6.29 8.04
N ALA A 27 7.85 -6.47 9.33
CA ALA A 27 7.54 -7.79 9.88
C ALA A 27 6.18 -8.28 9.38
N THR A 28 5.19 -7.38 9.35
CA THR A 28 3.86 -7.69 8.81
C THR A 28 3.93 -8.04 7.32
N LEU A 29 4.73 -7.32 6.53
CA LEU A 29 4.90 -7.63 5.11
C LEU A 29 5.53 -9.02 4.90
N SER A 30 6.51 -9.41 5.72
CA SER A 30 7.08 -10.77 5.65
C SER A 30 6.03 -11.84 5.94
N LEU A 31 5.27 -11.67 7.04
CA LEU A 31 4.19 -12.58 7.43
C LEU A 31 3.15 -12.76 6.32
N ILE A 32 2.63 -11.66 5.79
CA ILE A 32 1.62 -11.66 4.73
C ILE A 32 2.19 -12.29 3.46
N ALA A 33 3.42 -11.93 3.10
CA ALA A 33 4.04 -12.46 1.89
C ALA A 33 4.26 -13.97 1.96
N ASP A 34 4.62 -14.50 3.12
CA ASP A 34 4.82 -15.93 3.30
C ASP A 34 3.47 -16.67 3.34
N ARG A 35 2.45 -16.11 4.02
CA ARG A 35 1.07 -16.63 4.04
C ARG A 35 0.49 -16.83 2.64
N TYR A 36 0.67 -15.83 1.76
CA TYR A 36 0.11 -15.85 0.40
C TYR A 36 1.11 -16.28 -0.66
N ARG A 37 2.31 -16.74 -0.28
CA ARG A 37 3.40 -17.15 -1.18
C ARG A 37 3.70 -16.09 -2.26
N LEU A 38 3.76 -14.82 -1.85
CA LEU A 38 3.98 -13.70 -2.74
C LEU A 38 5.42 -13.69 -3.28
N ARG A 39 5.56 -13.40 -4.57
CA ARG A 39 6.87 -13.18 -5.20
C ARG A 39 7.44 -11.82 -4.81
N ASN A 40 8.75 -11.64 -4.98
CA ASN A 40 9.42 -10.39 -4.62
C ASN A 40 8.76 -9.15 -5.28
N ARG A 41 8.39 -9.23 -6.57
CA ARG A 41 7.66 -8.14 -7.25
C ARG A 41 6.34 -7.74 -6.56
N GLN A 42 5.61 -8.72 -6.02
CA GLN A 42 4.34 -8.49 -5.34
C GLN A 42 4.58 -7.89 -3.95
N ARG A 43 5.61 -8.37 -3.23
CA ARG A 43 6.06 -7.77 -1.96
C ARG A 43 6.39 -6.29 -2.14
N GLN A 44 7.17 -5.95 -3.18
CA GLN A 44 7.53 -4.57 -3.50
C GLN A 44 6.32 -3.72 -3.87
N ALA A 45 5.35 -4.28 -4.60
CA ALA A 45 4.09 -3.58 -4.88
C ALA A 45 3.37 -3.24 -3.57
N LEU A 46 3.15 -4.22 -2.69
CA LEU A 46 2.48 -3.99 -1.40
C LEU A 46 3.21 -2.96 -0.53
N LEU A 47 4.54 -3.06 -0.43
CA LEU A 47 5.36 -2.11 0.33
C LEU A 47 5.19 -0.66 -0.15
N ARG A 48 4.99 -0.46 -1.45
CA ARG A 48 4.89 0.87 -2.05
C ARG A 48 3.48 1.41 -2.14
N SER A 49 2.45 0.55 -2.19
CA SER A 49 1.08 0.97 -2.48
C SER A 49 0.11 0.82 -1.29
N VAL A 50 0.49 0.10 -0.24
CA VAL A 50 -0.38 -0.17 0.91
C VAL A 50 0.06 0.63 2.12
N TYR A 51 -0.91 1.26 2.77
CA TYR A 51 -0.70 2.14 3.90
C TYR A 51 -1.76 1.88 4.98
N SER A 52 -1.47 2.28 6.21
CA SER A 52 -2.47 2.40 7.27
C SER A 52 -3.54 3.42 6.89
N GLU A 53 -4.70 3.36 7.56
CA GLU A 53 -5.76 4.36 7.43
C GLU A 53 -5.24 5.80 7.60
N ALA A 54 -4.57 6.08 8.72
CA ALA A 54 -3.93 7.38 8.96
C ALA A 54 -2.92 7.77 7.85
N GLY A 55 -2.17 6.80 7.31
CA GLY A 55 -1.24 7.03 6.21
C GLY A 55 -1.92 7.32 4.88
N ARG A 56 -3.15 6.83 4.67
CA ARG A 56 -4.00 7.16 3.51
C ARG A 56 -4.59 8.55 3.66
N ASP A 57 -5.09 8.89 4.84
CA ASP A 57 -5.67 10.20 5.12
C ASP A 57 -4.62 11.31 4.97
N ALA A 58 -3.44 11.15 5.56
CA ALA A 58 -2.34 12.10 5.42
C ALA A 58 -1.89 12.31 3.97
N ARG A 59 -2.04 11.28 3.11
CA ARG A 59 -1.78 11.43 1.66
C ARG A 59 -2.94 12.12 0.95
N ARG A 60 -4.17 11.79 1.34
CA ARG A 60 -5.39 12.38 0.78
C ARG A 60 -5.46 13.87 1.07
N GLU A 61 -5.06 14.30 2.26
CA GLU A 61 -4.93 15.71 2.65
C GLU A 61 -3.94 16.48 1.77
N LYS A 62 -2.86 15.82 1.33
CA LYS A 62 -1.85 16.41 0.44
C LYS A 62 -2.21 16.32 -1.05
N ARG A 63 -3.38 15.78 -1.41
CA ARG A 63 -3.81 15.72 -2.81
C ARG A 63 -4.18 17.13 -3.29
N VAL A 64 -3.46 17.59 -4.30
CA VAL A 64 -3.76 18.83 -5.02
C VAL A 64 -4.50 18.47 -6.31
N ALA A 65 -5.55 19.20 -6.66
CA ALA A 65 -6.22 18.98 -7.93
C ALA A 65 -5.32 19.48 -9.07
N LEU A 66 -5.36 18.82 -10.23
CA LEU A 66 -4.51 19.19 -11.37
C LEU A 66 -4.65 20.67 -11.76
N LYS A 67 -5.86 21.22 -11.67
CA LYS A 67 -6.15 22.63 -11.92
C LYS A 67 -5.47 23.59 -10.93
N ASP A 68 -5.22 23.12 -9.71
CA ASP A 68 -4.60 23.90 -8.63
C ASP A 68 -3.06 23.77 -8.65
N CYS A 69 -2.50 22.88 -9.49
CA CYS A 69 -1.06 22.77 -9.73
C CYS A 69 -0.49 23.89 -10.63
N ALA A 70 -1.30 24.90 -10.98
CA ALA A 70 -0.92 26.02 -11.83
C ALA A 70 0.03 26.99 -11.10
N SER A 71 1.32 26.65 -11.02
CA SER A 71 2.51 27.51 -10.79
C SER A 71 3.64 26.80 -10.05
N SER A 72 3.42 25.59 -9.54
CA SER A 72 4.53 24.80 -8.97
C SER A 72 5.23 24.09 -10.11
N SER A 73 6.22 24.76 -10.72
CA SER A 73 7.18 24.10 -11.59
C SER A 73 7.73 22.88 -10.84
N ILE A 74 7.59 21.70 -11.44
CA ILE A 74 8.33 20.51 -11.02
C ILE A 74 9.79 20.85 -11.32
N VAL A 75 10.53 21.26 -10.29
CA VAL A 75 11.98 21.40 -10.32
C VAL A 75 12.60 20.04 -10.04
#